data_AF-A0A7Y7WLB7-F1
#
_entry.id   AF-A0A7Y7WLB7-F1
#
_cell.length_a   1.000
_cell.length_b   1.000
_cell.length_c   1.000
_cell.angle_alpha   90.00
_cell.angle_beta   90.00
_cell.angle_gamma   90.00
#
_symmetry.space_group_name_H-M   'P 1'
#
loop_
_entity.id
_entity.type
_entity.pdbx_description
1 polymer ?
#
loop_
_entity_poly.entity_id
_entity_poly.type
_entity_poly.pdbx_seq_one_letter_code
_entity_poly.pdbx_strand_id
1 'polypeptide(L)'
;MPLSTADPFGEHRQVAYTGADGICARIVSTGQALDIDVFPHTEMIVIHAGNVLLQSRGQTLKLRVGVWDSTPYERQGRAHKLNELVHLIEGSVTLQGPEGTSLTVNTGDTVFVPQSTPCAWKSTRYVRKFYAVK
;
A
#
# COMPACT_ATOMS: atom_id res chain seq x y z
N MET A 1 -23.15 -5.82 -5.80
CA MET A 1 -23.31 -7.00 -6.67
C MET A 1 -21.95 -7.63 -6.90
N PRO A 2 -21.84 -8.95 -6.74
CA PRO A 2 -20.61 -9.69 -6.97
C PRO A 2 -20.18 -9.62 -8.44
N LEU A 3 -18.87 -9.74 -8.72
CA LEU A 3 -18.32 -9.77 -10.08
C LEU A 3 -18.87 -10.95 -10.91
N SER A 4 -19.12 -12.07 -10.24
CA SER A 4 -19.80 -13.25 -10.77
C SER A 4 -20.26 -14.13 -9.61
N THR A 5 -20.88 -15.28 -9.89
CA THR A 5 -21.19 -16.29 -8.87
C THR A 5 -19.93 -16.86 -8.19
N ALA A 6 -18.74 -16.60 -8.72
CA ALA A 6 -17.45 -17.02 -8.17
C ALA A 6 -16.66 -15.87 -7.50
N ASP A 7 -17.27 -14.71 -7.24
CA ASP A 7 -16.61 -13.61 -6.54
C ASP A 7 -16.47 -13.93 -5.03
N PRO A 8 -15.24 -14.18 -4.52
CA PRO A 8 -15.02 -14.56 -3.13
C PRO A 8 -15.26 -13.38 -2.17
N PHE A 9 -15.38 -12.16 -2.69
CA PHE A 9 -15.66 -10.97 -1.90
C PHE A 9 -17.14 -10.58 -1.93
N GLY A 10 -18.01 -11.35 -2.61
CA GLY A 10 -19.38 -10.95 -2.95
C GLY A 10 -20.21 -10.36 -1.80
N GLU A 11 -20.24 -11.03 -0.64
CA GLU A 11 -21.00 -10.58 0.54
C GLU A 11 -20.34 -9.38 1.26
N HIS A 12 -19.05 -9.17 1.04
CA HIS A 12 -18.25 -8.14 1.70
C HIS A 12 -17.98 -6.90 0.82
N ARG A 13 -18.47 -6.92 -0.42
CA ARG A 13 -18.14 -5.95 -1.46
C ARG A 13 -19.21 -4.88 -1.61
N GLN A 14 -18.80 -3.64 -1.42
CA GLN A 14 -19.58 -2.45 -1.76
C GLN A 14 -19.20 -1.92 -3.15
N VAL A 15 -20.22 -1.49 -3.90
CA VAL A 15 -20.07 -0.93 -5.25
C VAL A 15 -19.74 0.56 -5.14
N ALA A 16 -18.51 0.95 -5.50
CA ALA A 16 -18.11 2.36 -5.55
C ALA A 16 -18.35 3.00 -6.93
N TYR A 17 -18.11 2.25 -8.02
CA TYR A 17 -18.31 2.72 -9.39
C TYR A 17 -18.55 1.56 -10.37
N THR A 18 -19.45 1.69 -11.33
CA THR A 18 -19.61 0.74 -12.45
C THR A 18 -19.84 1.50 -13.75
N GLY A 19 -19.01 1.26 -14.75
CA GLY A 19 -19.12 1.85 -16.08
C GLY A 19 -19.64 0.85 -17.13
N ALA A 20 -20.22 1.38 -18.21
CA ALA A 20 -20.66 0.59 -19.36
C ALA A 20 -19.49 0.00 -20.18
N ASP A 21 -18.28 0.50 -19.94
CA ASP A 21 -17.00 0.03 -20.47
C ASP A 21 -16.47 -1.21 -19.73
N GLY A 22 -17.19 -1.71 -18.72
CA GLY A 22 -16.79 -2.86 -17.91
C GLY A 22 -15.81 -2.51 -16.78
N ILE A 23 -15.48 -1.23 -16.58
CA ILE A 23 -14.66 -0.80 -15.45
C ILE A 23 -15.54 -0.73 -14.20
N CYS A 24 -15.07 -1.34 -13.12
CA CYS A 24 -15.72 -1.20 -11.83
C CYS A 24 -14.72 -0.96 -10.70
N ALA A 25 -15.10 -0.09 -9.76
CA ALA A 25 -14.36 0.12 -8.52
C ALA A 25 -15.22 -0.37 -7.35
N ARG A 26 -14.57 -1.02 -6.39
CA ARG A 26 -15.23 -1.74 -5.31
C ARG A 26 -14.46 -1.57 -4.02
N ILE A 27 -15.19 -1.50 -2.91
CA ILE A 27 -14.61 -1.48 -1.57
C ILE A 27 -14.96 -2.81 -0.92
N VAL A 28 -13.95 -3.53 -0.45
CA VAL A 28 -14.14 -4.77 0.29
C VAL A 28 -13.70 -4.54 1.72
N SER A 29 -14.57 -4.85 2.68
CA SER A 29 -14.24 -4.84 4.10
C SER A 29 -14.44 -6.24 4.66
N THR A 30 -13.35 -6.94 4.95
CA THR A 30 -13.37 -8.29 5.53
C THR A 30 -12.24 -8.46 6.54
N GLY A 31 -12.51 -9.23 7.59
CA GLY A 31 -11.53 -9.70 8.56
C GLY A 31 -11.35 -11.22 8.54
N GLN A 32 -11.88 -11.88 7.50
CA GLN A 32 -11.92 -13.34 7.38
C GLN A 32 -10.80 -13.86 6.47
N ALA A 33 -10.45 -15.13 6.66
CA ALA A 33 -9.68 -15.87 5.68
C ALA A 33 -10.65 -16.34 4.57
N LEU A 34 -10.26 -16.14 3.31
CA LEU A 34 -11.01 -16.57 2.15
C LEU A 34 -10.14 -17.56 1.37
N ASP A 35 -10.60 -18.81 1.29
CA ASP A 35 -10.00 -19.81 0.41
C ASP A 35 -10.61 -19.68 -0.98
N ILE A 36 -9.74 -19.55 -1.98
CA ILE A 36 -10.14 -19.23 -3.35
C ILE A 36 -9.56 -20.29 -4.28
N ASP A 37 -10.39 -21.26 -4.67
CA ASP A 37 -9.99 -22.35 -5.57
C ASP A 37 -9.80 -21.89 -7.02
N VAL A 38 -10.71 -21.05 -7.51
CA VAL A 38 -10.66 -20.48 -8.86
C VAL A 38 -11.16 -19.03 -8.83
N PHE A 39 -10.32 -18.09 -9.27
CA PHE A 39 -10.70 -16.69 -9.46
C PHE A 39 -10.40 -16.27 -10.90
N PRO A 40 -11.39 -16.29 -11.81
CA PRO A 40 -11.17 -16.05 -13.24
C PRO A 40 -11.05 -14.56 -13.59
N HIS A 41 -10.87 -13.69 -12.60
CA HIS A 41 -10.83 -12.24 -12.75
C HIS A 41 -9.42 -11.71 -12.47
N THR A 42 -9.02 -10.70 -13.23
CA THR A 42 -7.82 -9.89 -12.92
C THR A 42 -8.28 -8.68 -12.10
N GLU A 43 -7.83 -8.57 -10.85
CA GLU A 43 -8.19 -7.45 -9.97
C GLU A 43 -6.93 -6.83 -9.34
N MET A 44 -6.93 -5.50 -9.23
CA MET A 44 -5.96 -4.77 -8.42
C MET A 44 -6.60 -4.44 -7.07
N ILE A 45 -6.02 -4.94 -5.98
CA ILE A 45 -6.50 -4.68 -4.62
C ILE A 45 -5.58 -3.67 -3.95
N VAL A 46 -6.15 -2.54 -3.53
CA VAL A 46 -5.48 -1.57 -2.65
C VAL A 46 -5.95 -1.82 -1.23
N ILE A 47 -5.03 -2.18 -0.35
CA ILE A 47 -5.32 -2.36 1.08
C ILE A 47 -5.09 -1.02 1.76
N HIS A 48 -6.15 -0.39 2.24
CA HIS A 48 -6.04 0.93 2.87
C HIS A 48 -5.39 0.86 4.26
N ALA A 49 -5.69 -0.20 5.02
CA ALA A 49 -5.11 -0.45 6.33
C ALA A 49 -5.25 -1.92 6.74
N GLY A 50 -4.33 -2.39 7.59
CA GLY A 50 -4.41 -3.69 8.24
C GLY A 50 -3.24 -4.62 7.89
N ASN A 51 -3.46 -5.92 8.07
CA ASN A 51 -2.51 -6.95 7.70
C ASN A 51 -3.14 -7.83 6.63
N VAL A 52 -2.36 -8.20 5.63
CA VAL A 52 -2.78 -9.15 4.60
C VAL A 52 -1.79 -10.30 4.56
N LEU A 53 -2.37 -11.50 4.62
CA LEU A 53 -1.71 -12.77 4.44
C LEU A 53 -2.16 -13.33 3.09
N LEU A 54 -1.26 -13.39 2.12
CA LEU A 54 -1.50 -14.07 0.85
C LEU A 54 -0.74 -15.39 0.83
N GLN A 55 -1.44 -16.47 0.51
CA GLN A 55 -0.84 -17.80 0.37
C GLN A 55 -1.13 -18.32 -1.02
N SER A 56 -0.10 -18.79 -1.73
CA SER A 56 -0.24 -19.39 -3.04
C SER A 56 0.88 -20.37 -3.30
N ARG A 57 0.54 -21.60 -3.71
CA ARG A 57 1.51 -22.67 -4.07
C ARG A 57 2.63 -22.86 -3.03
N GLY A 58 2.25 -22.84 -1.74
CA GLY A 58 3.19 -22.98 -0.62
C GLY A 58 4.01 -21.73 -0.27
N GLN A 59 3.87 -20.63 -1.02
CA GLN A 59 4.46 -19.34 -0.67
C GLN A 59 3.51 -18.56 0.22
N THR A 60 4.08 -17.82 1.17
CA THR A 60 3.33 -16.94 2.06
C THR A 60 3.91 -15.53 2.01
N LEU A 61 3.07 -14.54 1.75
CA LEU A 61 3.38 -13.12 1.82
C LEU A 61 2.57 -12.51 2.96
N LYS A 62 3.26 -11.95 3.95
CA LYS A 62 2.66 -11.18 5.05
C LYS A 62 3.03 -9.72 4.86
N LEU A 63 2.04 -8.86 4.73
CA LEU A 63 2.23 -7.41 4.61
C LEU A 63 1.40 -6.70 5.67
N ARG A 64 1.98 -5.66 6.26
CA ARG A 64 1.21 -4.62 6.96
C ARG A 64 1.09 -3.43 6.02
N VAL A 65 -0.13 -3.00 5.78
CA VAL A 65 -0.44 -1.89 4.88
C VAL A 65 -1.21 -0.83 5.66
N GLY A 66 -1.05 0.43 5.29
CA GLY A 66 -1.71 1.51 6.01
C GLY A 66 -1.57 2.87 5.38
N VAL A 67 -2.30 3.82 5.96
CA VAL A 67 -2.08 5.24 5.78
C VAL A 67 -1.28 5.74 6.96
N TRP A 68 -0.31 6.59 6.69
CA TRP A 68 0.40 7.35 7.72
C TRP A 68 0.45 8.82 7.31
N ASP A 69 0.38 9.70 8.28
CA ASP A 69 0.57 11.13 8.09
C ASP A 69 1.42 11.76 9.20
N SER A 70 1.89 12.97 8.93
CA SER A 70 2.59 13.79 9.91
C SER A 70 2.57 15.27 9.57
N THR A 71 2.60 16.11 10.60
CA THR A 71 3.05 17.50 10.51
C THR A 71 4.54 17.55 10.12
N PRO A 72 5.10 18.72 9.73
CA PRO A 72 6.52 18.86 9.38
C PRO A 72 7.44 18.32 10.48
N TYR A 73 8.46 17.55 10.09
CA TYR A 73 9.55 17.17 10.99
C TYR A 73 10.79 16.73 10.21
N GLU A 74 11.91 16.66 10.92
CA GLU A 74 13.16 16.13 10.44
C GLU A 74 13.64 14.99 11.35
N ARG A 75 14.17 13.93 10.75
CA ARG A 75 14.71 12.77 11.45
C ARG A 75 16.04 12.40 10.82
N GLN A 76 17.05 12.23 11.65
CA GLN A 76 18.34 11.72 11.23
C GLN A 76 18.23 10.33 10.57
N GLY A 77 19.23 10.02 9.75
CA GLY A 77 19.33 8.75 9.05
C GLY A 77 19.33 7.59 10.03
N ARG A 78 18.35 6.70 9.90
CA ARG A 78 18.31 5.42 10.59
C ARG A 78 18.09 4.31 9.59
N ALA A 79 18.68 3.15 9.84
CA ALA A 79 18.42 1.96 9.04
C ALA A 79 16.92 1.61 9.13
N HIS A 80 16.27 1.45 7.99
CA HIS A 80 14.88 0.97 7.95
C HIS A 80 14.79 -0.44 8.52
N LYS A 81 13.84 -0.67 9.42
CA LYS A 81 13.68 -1.97 10.10
C LYS A 81 13.09 -3.05 9.20
N LEU A 82 12.36 -2.63 8.17
CA LEU A 82 11.57 -3.45 7.25
C LEU A 82 11.76 -2.93 5.83
N ASN A 83 11.41 -3.74 4.85
CA ASN A 83 11.20 -3.24 3.49
C ASN A 83 9.93 -2.40 3.48
N GLU A 84 9.95 -1.22 2.87
CA GLU A 84 8.81 -0.29 2.85
C GLU A 84 8.58 0.25 1.44
N LEU A 85 7.44 -0.07 0.84
CA LEU A 85 6.90 0.66 -0.30
C LEU A 85 6.11 1.85 0.22
N VAL A 86 6.35 3.04 -0.35
CA VAL A 86 5.69 4.28 0.01
C VAL A 86 5.08 4.90 -1.24
N HIS A 87 3.81 5.29 -1.17
CA HIS A 87 3.18 6.14 -2.18
C HIS A 87 2.68 7.42 -1.49
N LEU A 88 3.21 8.57 -1.90
CA LEU A 88 2.88 9.84 -1.26
C LEU A 88 1.59 10.41 -1.87
N ILE A 89 0.55 10.57 -1.06
CA ILE A 89 -0.77 11.05 -1.52
C ILE A 89 -1.02 12.52 -1.17
N GLU A 90 -0.21 13.10 -0.29
CA GLU A 90 -0.21 14.53 0.00
C GLU A 90 1.16 14.98 0.49
N GLY A 91 1.56 16.19 0.11
CA GLY A 91 2.79 16.83 0.56
C GLY A 91 4.01 16.50 -0.28
N SER A 92 5.18 16.72 0.32
CA SER A 92 6.50 16.43 -0.26
C SER A 92 7.50 16.13 0.86
N VAL A 93 8.39 15.17 0.62
CA VAL A 93 9.44 14.76 1.55
C VAL A 93 10.77 14.64 0.82
N THR A 94 11.85 15.09 1.45
CA THR A 94 13.21 14.76 1.03
C THR A 94 13.71 13.59 1.85
N LEU A 95 14.03 12.49 1.17
CA LEU A 95 14.71 11.33 1.72
C LEU A 95 16.20 11.47 1.44
N GLN A 96 17.04 11.24 2.45
CA GLN A 96 18.50 11.22 2.27
C GLN A 96 19.01 9.82 2.57
N GLY A 97 19.63 9.20 1.57
CA GLY A 97 20.15 7.84 1.63
C GLY A 97 21.65 7.78 1.96
N PRO A 98 22.26 6.61 1.77
CA PRO A 98 23.71 6.43 1.88
C PRO A 98 24.48 7.38 0.96
N GLU A 99 25.73 7.66 1.33
CA GLU A 99 26.70 8.37 0.48
C GLU A 99 26.23 9.76 0.02
N GLY A 100 25.35 10.42 0.80
CA GLY A 100 24.84 11.75 0.50
C GLY A 100 23.77 11.79 -0.60
N THR A 101 23.27 10.62 -1.04
CA THR A 101 22.15 10.57 -1.98
C THR A 101 20.93 11.27 -1.40
N SER A 102 20.24 12.06 -2.22
CA SER A 102 19.04 12.76 -1.81
C SER A 102 17.96 12.65 -2.89
N LEU A 103 16.75 12.29 -2.46
CA LEU A 103 15.59 12.11 -3.33
C LEU A 103 14.43 12.93 -2.74
N THR A 104 13.90 13.86 -3.52
CA THR A 104 12.64 14.51 -3.21
C THR A 104 11.50 13.69 -3.80
N VAL A 105 10.57 13.28 -2.94
CA VAL A 105 9.38 12.51 -3.26
C VAL A 105 8.18 13.44 -3.13
N ASN A 106 7.44 13.62 -4.21
CA ASN A 106 6.29 14.51 -4.29
C ASN A 106 4.98 13.72 -4.27
N THR A 107 3.86 14.45 -4.16
CA THR A 107 2.53 13.84 -4.26
C THR A 107 2.39 13.12 -5.61
N GLY A 108 1.95 11.87 -5.58
CA GLY A 108 1.84 10.97 -6.73
C GLY A 108 3.07 10.06 -6.92
N ASP A 109 4.21 10.36 -6.28
CA ASP A 109 5.41 9.54 -6.42
C ASP A 109 5.34 8.28 -5.56
N THR A 110 5.96 7.22 -6.06
CA THR A 110 6.14 5.95 -5.34
C THR A 110 7.62 5.64 -5.18
N VAL A 111 8.04 5.29 -3.97
CA VAL A 111 9.41 4.87 -3.68
C VAL A 111 9.42 3.56 -2.90
N PHE A 112 10.50 2.81 -3.04
CA PHE A 112 10.77 1.63 -2.24
C PHE A 112 12.05 1.87 -1.42
N VAL A 113 11.95 1.65 -0.11
CA VAL A 113 13.09 1.71 0.81
C VAL A 113 13.39 0.29 1.27
N PRO A 114 14.50 -0.32 0.81
CA PRO A 114 14.89 -1.64 1.25
C PRO A 114 15.17 -1.68 2.76
N GLN A 115 14.99 -2.86 3.33
CA GLN A 115 15.38 -3.11 4.71
C GLN A 115 16.87 -2.77 4.90
N SER A 116 17.20 -2.25 6.07
CA SER A 116 18.54 -1.83 6.49
C SER A 116 19.09 -0.61 5.77
N THR A 117 18.42 -0.07 4.74
CA THR A 117 18.85 1.18 4.09
C THR A 117 18.79 2.34 5.10
N PRO A 118 19.93 3.01 5.38
CA PRO A 118 19.92 4.28 6.11
C PRO A 118 19.11 5.32 5.34
N CYS A 119 18.11 5.90 5.99
CA CYS A 119 17.27 6.92 5.36
C CYS A 119 16.91 8.01 6.37
N ALA A 120 17.37 9.23 6.11
CA ALA A 120 16.92 10.42 6.82
C ALA A 120 15.63 10.94 6.18
N TRP A 121 14.81 11.59 6.99
CA TRP A 121 13.52 12.13 6.57
C TRP A 121 13.50 13.62 6.84
N LYS A 122 13.10 14.42 5.85
CA LYS A 122 12.83 15.85 6.03
C LYS A 122 11.55 16.24 5.30
N SER A 123 10.56 16.73 6.04
CA SER A 123 9.36 17.37 5.49
C SER A 123 9.17 18.74 6.12
N THR A 124 8.89 19.74 5.30
CA THR A 124 8.63 21.14 5.73
C THR A 124 7.15 21.50 5.70
N ARG A 125 6.29 20.56 5.29
CA ARG A 125 4.83 20.66 5.25
C ARG A 125 4.19 19.36 5.69
N TYR A 126 2.86 19.39 5.83
CA TYR A 126 2.06 18.18 6.03
C TYR A 126 2.35 17.15 4.92
N VAL A 127 2.38 15.89 5.31
CA VAL A 127 2.65 14.74 4.44
C VAL A 127 1.73 13.60 4.82
N ARG A 128 1.14 12.95 3.81
CA ARG A 128 0.33 11.75 3.95
C ARG A 128 0.74 10.72 2.91
N LYS A 129 0.86 9.46 3.32
CA LYS A 129 1.32 8.36 2.46
C LYS A 129 0.52 7.08 2.68
N PHE A 130 0.40 6.29 1.63
CA PHE A 130 0.21 4.84 1.79
C PHE A 130 1.56 4.19 2.02
N TYR A 131 1.59 3.15 2.86
CA TYR A 131 2.76 2.30 3.05
C TYR A 131 2.38 0.81 2.98
N ALA A 132 3.31 -0.02 2.50
CA ALA A 132 3.28 -1.47 2.65
C ALA A 132 4.64 -1.96 3.15
N VAL A 133 4.66 -2.70 4.27
CA VAL A 133 5.89 -3.18 4.90
C VAL A 133 5.99 -4.69 5.03
N LYS A 134 7.21 -5.21 4.88
CA LYS A 134 7.60 -6.61 5.07
C LYS A 134 8.90 -6.75 5.86
#